data_AF-A0A8J4WW00-F1
#
_entry.id   AF-A0A8J4WW00-F1
#
_cell.length_a   1.000
_cell.length_b   1.000
_cell.length_c   1.000
_cell.angle_alpha   90.00
_cell.angle_beta   90.00
_cell.angle_gamma   90.00
#
_symmetry.space_group_name_H-M   'P 1'
#
loop_
_entity.id
_entity.type
_entity.pdbx_description
1 polymer ?
#
loop_
_entity_poly.entity_id
_entity_poly.type
_entity_poly.pdbx_seq_one_letter_code
_entity_poly.pdbx_strand_id
1 'polypeptide(L)'
;MKLRNQELEKRIELEDETVHVTMCASSKERKTEQISSGIQQVKATLLTRASEAEVVAYAVEQHFDLPKREVQCFNGNLKSYSSFIQITIKRKTTDNQARLIYLTQFCDGLAKNVIQHYTVLDADKGYVLASGILLKRSGQNYMVARSFIDELLNGSRLFPRDSTALIYLVQ
;
A
#
# COMPACT_ATOMS: atom_id res chain seq x y z
N MET A 1 -84.20 34.28 6.71
CA MET A 1 -82.80 34.61 7.08
C MET A 1 -82.06 33.49 7.79
N LYS A 2 -82.66 32.70 8.70
CA LYS A 2 -81.95 31.65 9.47
C LYS A 2 -81.36 30.49 8.64
N LEU A 3 -82.09 29.99 7.63
CA LEU A 3 -81.62 28.84 6.81
C LEU A 3 -80.32 29.13 6.04
N ARG A 4 -80.17 30.37 5.54
CA ARG A 4 -79.01 30.75 4.72
C ARG A 4 -77.71 30.83 5.53
N ASN A 5 -77.80 31.24 6.80
CA ASN A 5 -76.63 31.23 7.70
C ASN A 5 -76.22 29.80 8.09
N GLN A 6 -77.19 28.91 8.31
CA GLN A 6 -76.91 27.52 8.66
C GLN A 6 -76.27 26.74 7.49
N GLU A 7 -76.66 27.06 6.25
CA GLU A 7 -76.03 26.51 5.04
C GLU A 7 -74.60 27.03 4.83
N LEU A 8 -74.34 28.29 5.20
CA LEU A 8 -73.01 28.90 5.12
C LEU A 8 -72.06 28.30 6.16
N GLU A 9 -72.51 28.10 7.39
CA GLU A 9 -71.72 27.45 8.45
C GLU A 9 -71.33 26.03 8.06
N LYS A 10 -72.26 25.23 7.53
CA LYS A 10 -71.97 23.88 7.03
C LYS A 10 -70.97 23.88 5.86
N ARG A 11 -71.03 24.87 4.97
CA ARG A 11 -70.08 24.99 3.85
C ARG A 11 -68.68 25.35 4.33
N ILE A 12 -68.56 26.21 5.33
CA ILE A 12 -67.29 26.58 5.94
C ILE A 12 -66.65 25.35 6.62
N GLU A 13 -67.42 24.58 7.38
CA GLU A 13 -66.92 23.35 8.03
C GLU A 13 -66.45 22.29 7.00
N LEU A 14 -67.21 22.10 5.91
CA LEU A 14 -66.85 21.18 4.82
C LEU A 14 -65.59 21.65 4.05
N GLU A 15 -65.43 22.95 3.86
CA GLU A 15 -64.22 23.51 3.24
C GLU A 15 -63.00 23.34 4.16
N ASP A 16 -63.14 23.55 5.48
CA ASP A 16 -62.03 23.39 6.44
C ASP A 16 -61.56 21.92 6.56
N GLU A 17 -62.49 20.96 6.60
CA GLU A 17 -62.13 19.52 6.56
C GLU A 17 -61.45 19.13 5.25
N THR A 18 -61.94 19.65 4.12
CA THR A 18 -61.36 19.37 2.79
C THR A 18 -59.95 19.95 2.68
N VAL A 19 -59.72 21.17 3.16
CA VAL A 19 -58.40 21.80 3.20
C VAL A 19 -57.45 21.01 4.09
N HIS A 20 -57.89 20.59 5.28
CA HIS A 20 -57.07 19.81 6.21
C HIS A 20 -56.68 18.44 5.64
N VAL A 21 -57.61 17.73 4.99
CA VAL A 21 -57.33 16.44 4.33
C VAL A 21 -56.37 16.62 3.16
N THR A 22 -56.54 17.66 2.34
CA THR A 22 -55.68 17.93 1.17
C THR A 22 -54.26 18.34 1.58
N MET A 23 -54.11 19.15 2.64
CA MET A 23 -52.81 19.48 3.24
C MET A 23 -52.08 18.24 3.77
N CYS A 24 -52.83 17.33 4.41
CA CYS A 24 -52.30 16.09 4.97
C CYS A 24 -51.88 15.11 3.86
N ALA A 25 -52.63 15.01 2.77
CA ALA A 25 -52.28 14.21 1.59
C ALA A 25 -51.01 14.72 0.89
N SER A 26 -50.92 16.03 0.61
CA SER A 26 -49.73 16.64 -0.01
C SER A 26 -48.47 16.51 0.87
N SER A 27 -48.62 16.58 2.20
CA SER A 27 -47.50 16.37 3.13
C SER A 27 -47.06 14.91 3.21
N LYS A 28 -47.99 13.96 3.05
CA LYS A 28 -47.68 12.52 2.99
C LYS A 28 -46.94 12.20 1.69
N GLU A 29 -47.46 12.65 0.54
CA GLU A 29 -46.85 12.45 -0.78
C GLU A 29 -45.40 12.95 -0.83
N ARG A 30 -45.15 14.19 -0.40
CA ARG A 30 -43.79 14.77 -0.31
C ARG A 30 -42.85 13.95 0.57
N LYS A 31 -43.33 13.43 1.71
CA LYS A 31 -42.53 12.56 2.59
C LYS A 31 -42.19 11.23 1.89
N THR A 32 -43.15 10.61 1.20
CA THR A 32 -42.91 9.37 0.43
C THR A 32 -41.95 9.57 -0.73
N GLU A 33 -42.05 10.67 -1.47
CA GLU A 33 -41.14 11.01 -2.58
C GLU A 33 -39.72 11.25 -2.07
N GLN A 34 -39.58 11.93 -0.93
CA GLN A 34 -38.28 12.17 -0.32
C GLN A 34 -37.63 10.88 0.21
N ILE A 35 -38.42 9.96 0.76
CA ILE A 35 -37.95 8.62 1.15
C ILE A 35 -37.55 7.79 -0.08
N SER A 36 -38.36 7.81 -1.14
CA SER A 36 -38.08 7.12 -2.41
C SER A 36 -36.78 7.62 -3.05
N SER A 37 -36.60 8.94 -3.12
CA SER A 37 -35.37 9.58 -3.60
C SER A 37 -34.15 9.16 -2.77
N GLY A 38 -34.27 9.15 -1.44
CA GLY A 38 -33.21 8.68 -0.54
C GLY A 38 -32.83 7.21 -0.76
N ILE A 39 -33.82 6.33 -0.95
CA ILE A 39 -33.59 4.90 -1.25
C ILE A 39 -32.87 4.75 -2.60
N GLN A 40 -33.28 5.51 -3.61
CA GLN A 40 -32.65 5.49 -4.93
C GLN A 40 -31.18 5.90 -4.86
N GLN A 41 -30.87 6.94 -4.06
CA GLN A 41 -29.52 7.45 -3.88
C GLN A 41 -28.63 6.48 -3.09
N VAL A 42 -29.16 5.86 -2.03
CA VAL A 42 -28.45 4.81 -1.28
C VAL A 42 -28.18 3.60 -2.17
N LYS A 43 -29.14 3.19 -3.00
CA LYS A 43 -28.97 2.09 -3.97
C LYS A 43 -27.87 2.38 -4.99
N ALA A 44 -27.85 3.59 -5.56
CA ALA A 44 -26.79 4.00 -6.48
C ALA A 44 -25.42 3.98 -5.81
N THR A 45 -25.33 4.49 -4.57
CA THR A 45 -24.08 4.51 -3.79
C THR A 45 -23.60 3.10 -3.47
N LEU A 46 -24.50 2.17 -3.11
CA LEU A 46 -24.16 0.78 -2.82
C LEU A 46 -23.68 0.04 -4.08
N LEU A 47 -24.31 0.27 -5.23
CA LEU A 47 -23.88 -0.30 -6.51
C LEU A 47 -22.47 0.17 -6.91
N THR A 48 -22.19 1.47 -6.75
CA THR A 48 -20.85 2.02 -7.01
C THR A 48 -19.81 1.40 -6.08
N ARG A 49 -20.10 1.32 -4.76
CA ARG A 49 -19.18 0.71 -3.79
C ARG A 49 -18.94 -0.78 -4.04
N ALA A 50 -19.95 -1.51 -4.48
CA ALA A 50 -19.80 -2.93 -4.84
C ALA A 50 -18.84 -3.09 -6.03
N SER A 51 -18.96 -2.24 -7.07
CA SER A 51 -18.04 -2.27 -8.21
C SER A 51 -16.61 -1.87 -7.82
N GLU A 52 -16.44 -0.88 -6.94
CA GLU A 52 -15.11 -0.49 -6.43
C GLU A 52 -14.48 -1.61 -5.61
N ALA A 53 -15.27 -2.31 -4.78
CA ALA A 53 -14.80 -3.44 -3.98
C ALA A 53 -14.34 -4.61 -4.86
N GLU A 54 -15.03 -4.88 -5.98
CA GLU A 54 -14.65 -5.91 -6.94
C GLU A 54 -13.33 -5.58 -7.64
N VAL A 55 -13.11 -4.32 -8.04
CA VAL A 55 -11.84 -3.86 -8.62
C VAL A 55 -10.70 -4.00 -7.60
N VAL A 56 -10.94 -3.65 -6.33
CA VAL A 56 -9.96 -3.82 -5.25
C VAL A 56 -9.68 -5.31 -5.00
N ALA A 57 -10.69 -6.16 -4.96
CA ALA A 57 -10.53 -7.60 -4.77
C ALA A 57 -9.68 -8.21 -5.90
N TYR A 58 -9.98 -7.87 -7.15
CA TYR A 58 -9.21 -8.31 -8.32
C TYR A 58 -7.75 -7.85 -8.27
N ALA A 59 -7.49 -6.59 -7.92
CA ALA A 59 -6.12 -6.08 -7.78
C ALA A 59 -5.36 -6.78 -6.64
N VAL A 60 -6.05 -7.12 -5.55
CA VAL A 60 -5.49 -7.86 -4.42
C VAL A 60 -5.17 -9.31 -4.81
N GLU A 61 -6.07 -10.00 -5.52
CA GLU A 61 -5.84 -11.36 -6.03
C GLU A 61 -4.63 -11.42 -6.97
N GLN A 62 -4.54 -10.51 -7.95
CA GLN A 62 -3.37 -10.42 -8.83
C GLN A 62 -2.05 -10.18 -8.07
N HIS A 63 -2.10 -9.45 -6.94
CA HIS A 63 -0.92 -9.23 -6.11
C HIS A 63 -0.44 -10.48 -5.37
N PHE A 64 -1.32 -11.45 -5.11
CA PHE A 64 -0.98 -12.70 -4.43
C PHE A 64 -0.52 -13.81 -5.39
N ASP A 65 -0.95 -13.77 -6.65
CA ASP A 65 -0.54 -14.74 -7.69
C ASP A 65 0.89 -14.51 -8.22
N LEU A 66 1.46 -13.33 -7.94
CA LEU A 66 2.85 -13.03 -8.27
C LEU A 66 3.81 -13.75 -7.29
N PRO A 67 4.94 -14.30 -7.77
CA PRO A 67 5.98 -14.81 -6.88
C PRO A 67 6.36 -13.75 -5.86
N LYS A 68 6.21 -14.07 -4.56
CA LYS A 68 6.61 -13.17 -3.48
C LYS A 68 8.07 -12.81 -3.71
N ARG A 69 8.37 -11.51 -3.84
CA ARG A 69 9.75 -11.04 -3.94
C ARG A 69 10.49 -11.44 -2.67
N GLU A 70 11.31 -12.49 -2.77
CA GLU A 70 12.21 -12.87 -1.70
C GLU A 70 13.24 -11.76 -1.53
N VAL A 71 13.22 -11.14 -0.37
CA VAL A 71 14.18 -10.11 -0.03
C VAL A 71 15.42 -10.83 0.45
N GLN A 72 16.46 -10.83 -0.39
CA GLN A 72 17.72 -11.47 -0.06
C GLN A 72 18.33 -10.83 1.20
N CYS A 73 18.65 -11.68 2.19
CA CYS A 73 19.38 -11.26 3.38
C CYS A 73 20.83 -10.90 3.03
N PHE A 74 21.36 -9.89 3.72
CA PHE A 74 22.71 -9.38 3.52
C PHE A 74 23.64 -9.88 4.61
N ASN A 75 24.56 -10.76 4.25
CA ASN A 75 25.56 -11.35 5.14
C ASN A 75 26.91 -10.61 5.14
N GLY A 76 27.01 -9.47 4.45
CA GLY A 76 28.27 -8.72 4.32
C GLY A 76 28.99 -8.88 2.97
N ASN A 77 28.47 -9.68 2.04
CA ASN A 77 29.08 -9.87 0.71
C ASN A 77 29.19 -8.56 -0.07
N LEU A 78 30.42 -8.21 -0.47
CA LEU A 78 30.75 -7.01 -1.22
C LEU A 78 29.94 -6.87 -2.52
N LYS A 79 29.78 -7.97 -3.27
CA LYS A 79 29.13 -7.97 -4.59
C LYS A 79 27.62 -7.71 -4.50
N SER A 80 26.97 -8.11 -3.41
CA SER A 80 25.53 -7.95 -3.22
C SER A 80 25.13 -6.64 -2.53
N TYR A 81 26.09 -5.90 -1.96
CA TYR A 81 25.82 -4.71 -1.16
C TYR A 81 24.98 -3.65 -1.90
N SER A 82 25.38 -3.31 -3.14
CA SER A 82 24.69 -2.27 -3.91
C SER A 82 23.23 -2.62 -4.18
N SER A 83 22.99 -3.84 -4.66
CA SER A 83 21.65 -4.37 -4.93
C SER A 83 20.81 -4.42 -3.66
N PHE A 84 21.39 -4.87 -2.54
CA PHE A 84 20.72 -4.90 -1.24
C PHE A 84 20.25 -3.50 -0.81
N ILE A 85 21.13 -2.50 -0.78
CA ILE A 85 20.75 -1.14 -0.35
C ILE A 85 19.68 -0.53 -1.26
N GLN A 86 19.81 -0.69 -2.57
CA GLN A 86 18.86 -0.09 -3.52
C GLN A 86 17.49 -0.78 -3.49
N ILE A 87 17.46 -2.10 -3.56
CA ILE A 87 16.22 -2.88 -3.72
C ILE A 87 15.52 -3.07 -2.39
N THR A 88 16.26 -3.37 -1.32
CA THR A 88 15.67 -3.75 -0.02
C THR A 88 15.37 -2.53 0.84
N ILE A 89 16.18 -1.47 0.77
CA ILE A 89 16.07 -0.33 1.69
C ILE A 89 15.48 0.90 0.99
N LYS A 90 16.19 1.44 -0.02
CA LYS A 90 15.83 2.74 -0.61
C LYS A 90 14.51 2.74 -1.37
N ARG A 91 14.20 1.66 -2.09
CA ARG A 91 12.95 1.53 -2.88
C ARG A 91 11.72 1.20 -2.03
N LYS A 92 11.88 0.66 -0.83
CA LYS A 92 10.74 0.23 0.00
C LYS A 92 10.08 1.36 0.76
N THR A 93 10.87 2.33 1.23
CA THR A 93 10.36 3.40 2.10
C THR A 93 11.27 4.62 2.09
N THR A 94 10.68 5.78 2.33
CA THR A 94 11.39 7.05 2.55
C THR A 94 11.66 7.33 4.02
N ASP A 95 10.94 6.68 4.93
CA ASP A 95 11.05 6.86 6.38
C ASP A 95 12.32 6.18 6.93
N ASN A 96 13.13 6.93 7.68
CA ASN A 96 14.39 6.45 8.21
C ASN A 96 14.20 5.43 9.34
N GLN A 97 13.11 5.54 10.12
CA GLN A 97 12.82 4.55 11.16
C GLN A 97 12.53 3.18 10.52
N ALA A 98 11.64 3.14 9.54
CA ALA A 98 11.36 1.94 8.77
C ALA A 98 12.62 1.40 8.08
N ARG A 99 13.47 2.27 7.50
CA ARG A 99 14.74 1.84 6.87
C ARG A 99 15.70 1.19 7.86
N LEU A 100 15.82 1.71 9.08
CA LEU A 100 16.67 1.15 10.12
C LEU A 100 16.16 -0.23 10.58
N ILE A 101 14.85 -0.39 10.69
CA ILE A 101 14.21 -1.68 10.97
C ILE A 101 14.50 -2.67 9.83
N TYR A 102 14.29 -2.26 8.57
CA TYR A 102 14.59 -3.10 7.40
C TYR A 102 16.06 -3.51 7.35
N LEU A 103 16.98 -2.59 7.61
CA LEU A 103 18.41 -2.88 7.69
C LEU A 103 18.70 -3.98 8.72
N THR A 104 18.15 -3.86 9.92
CA THR A 104 18.38 -4.81 11.01
C THR A 104 17.72 -6.17 10.74
N GLN A 105 16.55 -6.18 10.12
CA GLN A 105 15.81 -7.41 9.80
C GLN A 105 16.48 -8.22 8.70
N PHE A 106 16.96 -7.54 7.65
CA PHE A 106 17.49 -8.18 6.45
C PHE A 106 19.02 -8.27 6.43
N CYS A 107 19.73 -7.73 7.41
CA CYS A 107 21.14 -8.08 7.62
C CYS A 107 21.26 -9.35 8.47
N ASP A 108 22.29 -10.14 8.21
CA ASP A 108 22.60 -11.36 8.96
C ASP A 108 24.09 -11.44 9.34
N GLY A 109 24.40 -12.31 10.29
CA GLY A 109 25.75 -12.56 10.79
C GLY A 109 26.49 -11.29 11.20
N LEU A 110 27.70 -11.12 10.68
CA LEU A 110 28.56 -9.98 11.01
C LEU A 110 27.97 -8.63 10.60
N ALA A 111 27.23 -8.58 9.48
CA ALA A 111 26.62 -7.33 9.03
C ALA A 111 25.55 -6.87 10.03
N LYS A 112 24.75 -7.80 10.56
CA LYS A 112 23.73 -7.52 11.59
C LYS A 112 24.35 -7.04 12.89
N ASN A 113 25.36 -7.76 13.38
CA ASN A 113 26.01 -7.44 14.66
C ASN A 113 26.61 -6.03 14.66
N VAL A 114 27.17 -5.60 13.53
CA VAL A 114 27.75 -4.26 13.40
C VAL A 114 26.70 -3.16 13.48
N ILE A 115 25.48 -3.40 12.97
CA ILE A 115 24.46 -2.35 12.88
C ILE A 115 23.42 -2.37 13.99
N GLN A 116 23.25 -3.51 14.68
CA GLN A 116 22.16 -3.73 15.64
C GLN A 116 22.16 -2.68 16.77
N HIS A 117 23.34 -2.23 17.20
CA HIS A 117 23.47 -1.26 18.30
C HIS A 117 22.98 0.16 17.94
N TYR A 118 22.88 0.50 16.64
CA TYR A 118 22.39 1.82 16.23
C TYR A 118 20.86 1.95 16.33
N THR A 119 20.14 0.85 16.63
CA THR A 119 18.68 0.87 16.85
C THR A 119 18.26 1.58 18.13
N VAL A 120 19.20 1.82 19.06
CA VAL A 120 18.98 2.57 20.31
C VAL A 120 18.98 4.08 20.08
N LEU A 121 19.52 4.54 18.94
CA LEU A 121 19.59 5.96 18.59
C LEU A 121 18.30 6.44 17.93
N ASP A 122 18.13 7.77 17.85
CA ASP A 122 17.08 8.40 17.04
C ASP A 122 17.13 7.88 15.60
N ALA A 123 15.96 7.67 14.98
CA ALA A 123 15.80 7.09 13.65
C ALA A 123 16.76 7.66 12.59
N ASP A 124 16.84 8.99 12.51
CA ASP A 124 17.67 9.68 11.52
C ASP A 124 19.16 9.45 11.75
N LYS A 125 19.61 9.52 13.01
CA LYS A 125 21.02 9.28 13.36
C LYS A 125 21.37 7.80 13.23
N GLY A 126 20.51 6.93 13.76
CA GLY A 126 20.69 5.48 13.77
C GLY A 126 20.79 4.93 12.34
N TYR A 127 19.90 5.35 11.44
CA TYR A 127 19.94 4.94 10.04
C TYR A 127 21.20 5.43 9.33
N VAL A 128 21.56 6.72 9.48
CA VAL A 128 22.75 7.29 8.83
C VAL A 128 24.03 6.59 9.28
N LEU A 129 24.17 6.33 10.59
CA LEU A 129 25.35 5.65 11.13
C LEU A 129 25.39 4.17 10.71
N ALA A 130 24.27 3.46 10.80
CA ALA A 130 24.17 2.05 10.40
C ALA A 130 24.45 1.85 8.90
N SER A 131 23.87 2.68 8.05
CA SER A 131 24.11 2.61 6.60
C SER A 131 25.54 3.05 6.24
N GLY A 132 26.09 4.06 6.92
CA GLY A 132 27.45 4.52 6.74
C GLY A 132 28.50 3.46 7.09
N ILE A 133 28.33 2.72 8.19
CA ILE A 133 29.27 1.66 8.57
C ILE A 133 29.22 0.48 7.60
N LEU A 134 28.03 0.12 7.10
CA LEU A 134 27.91 -0.92 6.07
C LEU A 134 28.56 -0.48 4.76
N LEU A 135 28.38 0.78 4.35
CA LEU A 135 29.06 1.35 3.18
C LEU A 135 30.57 1.28 3.33
N LYS A 136 31.09 1.61 4.52
CA LYS A 136 32.53 1.58 4.79
C LYS A 136 33.12 0.16 4.73
N ARG A 137 32.37 -0.84 5.18
CA ARG A 137 32.86 -2.23 5.28
C ARG A 137 32.64 -3.05 4.01
N SER A 138 31.51 -2.83 3.34
CA SER A 138 31.05 -3.70 2.25
C SER A 138 30.67 -2.96 0.98
N GLY A 139 30.61 -1.62 1.00
CA GLY A 139 30.14 -0.82 -0.13
C GLY A 139 31.19 0.04 -0.81
N GLN A 140 32.46 -0.11 -0.43
CA GLN A 140 33.55 0.64 -1.07
C GLN A 140 33.78 0.11 -2.49
N ASN A 141 33.67 1.00 -3.49
CA ASN A 141 33.80 0.61 -4.91
C ASN A 141 35.08 -0.18 -5.20
N TYR A 142 36.21 0.22 -4.61
CA TYR A 142 37.48 -0.48 -4.81
C TYR A 142 37.46 -1.90 -4.22
N MET A 143 36.82 -2.11 -3.08
CA MET A 143 36.70 -3.44 -2.47
C MET A 143 35.76 -4.34 -3.26
N VAL A 144 34.66 -3.77 -3.77
CA VAL A 144 33.72 -4.48 -4.64
C VAL A 144 34.43 -4.90 -5.93
N ALA A 145 35.09 -3.97 -6.62
CA ALA A 145 35.87 -4.26 -7.82
C ALA A 145 36.95 -5.32 -7.55
N ARG A 146 37.67 -5.19 -6.43
CA ARG A 146 38.69 -6.16 -6.02
C ARG A 146 38.09 -7.55 -5.78
N SER A 147 36.90 -7.66 -5.19
CA SER A 147 36.24 -8.94 -4.98
C SER A 147 35.88 -9.66 -6.29
N PHE A 148 35.50 -8.92 -7.33
CA PHE A 148 35.29 -9.48 -8.67
C PHE A 148 36.61 -9.92 -9.31
N ILE A 149 37.67 -9.10 -9.20
CA ILE A 149 38.99 -9.46 -9.72
C ILE A 149 39.53 -10.71 -9.01
N ASP A 150 39.45 -10.77 -7.69
CA ASP A 150 39.92 -11.92 -6.92
C ASP A 150 39.11 -13.17 -7.23
N GLU A 151 37.81 -13.05 -7.51
CA GLU A 151 36.99 -14.16 -8.01
C GLU A 151 37.39 -14.59 -9.43
N LEU A 152 37.76 -13.67 -10.33
CA LEU A 152 38.25 -14.03 -11.66
C LEU A 152 39.62 -14.70 -11.62
N LEU A 153 40.50 -14.25 -10.72
CA LEU A 153 41.86 -14.76 -10.58
C LEU A 153 41.93 -16.08 -9.81
N ASN A 154 41.08 -16.24 -8.79
CA ASN A 154 41.06 -17.43 -7.92
C ASN A 154 39.90 -18.39 -8.24
N GLY A 155 38.93 -17.96 -9.04
CA GLY A 155 37.85 -18.78 -9.55
C GLY A 155 38.38 -19.89 -10.43
N SER A 156 37.57 -20.94 -10.57
CA SER A 156 37.88 -22.20 -11.26
C SER A 156 38.88 -22.01 -12.40
N ARG A 157 40.10 -22.53 -12.23
CA ARG A 157 41.10 -22.55 -13.30
C ARG A 157 40.43 -23.14 -14.53
N LEU A 158 40.30 -22.33 -15.58
CA LEU A 158 39.86 -22.82 -16.89
C LEU A 158 40.94 -23.81 -17.33
N PHE A 159 40.67 -25.11 -17.15
CA PHE A 159 41.57 -26.13 -17.65
C PHE A 159 41.53 -26.02 -19.18
N PRO A 160 42.68 -26.02 -19.89
CA PRO A 160 42.72 -25.89 -21.35
C PRO A 160 41.94 -26.96 -22.14
N ARG A 161 41.39 -27.97 -21.45
CA ARG A 161 40.58 -29.05 -22.00
C ARG A 161 39.11 -29.02 -21.57
N ASP A 162 38.71 -28.05 -20.76
CA ASP A 162 37.35 -27.93 -20.26
C ASP A 162 36.54 -26.97 -21.15
N SER A 163 36.04 -27.50 -22.26
CA SER A 163 35.22 -26.76 -23.22
C SER A 163 33.92 -26.25 -22.61
N THR A 164 33.46 -26.85 -21.51
CA THR A 164 32.24 -26.47 -20.80
C THR A 164 32.45 -25.21 -19.96
N ALA A 165 33.62 -25.04 -19.34
CA ALA A 165 33.96 -23.85 -18.58
C ALA A 165 34.00 -22.56 -19.42
N LEU A 166 34.27 -22.67 -20.73
CA LEU A 166 34.21 -21.54 -21.67
C LEU A 166 32.78 -21.06 -21.96
N ILE A 167 31.78 -21.94 -21.87
CA ILE A 167 30.37 -21.60 -22.13
C ILE A 167 29.81 -20.68 -21.03
N TYR A 168 30.25 -20.86 -19.79
CA TYR A 168 29.77 -20.08 -18.64
C TYR A 168 30.29 -18.64 -18.55
N LEU A 169 31.26 -18.25 -19.39
CA LEU A 169 31.82 -16.88 -19.42
C LEU A 169 31.11 -15.93 -20.40
N VAL A 170 30.13 -16.41 -21.18
CA VAL A 170 29.48 -15.64 -22.26
C VAL A 170 28.05 -15.18 -21.89
N GLN A 171 27.60 -15.38 -20.65
CA GLN A 171 26.30 -14.87 -20.15
C GLN A 171 26.47 -13.71 -19.18
#